data_AF-I0HUD3-F1
#
_entry.id   AF-I0HUD3-F1
#
_cell.length_a   1.000
_cell.length_b   1.000
_cell.length_c   1.000
_cell.angle_alpha   90.00
_cell.angle_beta   90.00
_cell.angle_gamma   90.00
#
_symmetry.space_group_name_H-M   'P 1'
#
loop_
_entity.id
_entity.type
_entity.pdbx_description
1 polymer ?
#
loop_
_entity_poly.entity_id
_entity_poly.type
_entity_poly.pdbx_seq_one_letter_code
_entity_poly.pdbx_strand_id
1 'polypeptide(L)'
;MSRGAERFDRLDALRGLAIVWMAAYHFSFDLNHFRLLDPRQDFYGDAFWTLQRTAIVSLFLFCAGLGQAAALDAGQGWPRFWRRWAQVAGCALLVSAGSATMFPHSWISFGVLHGIALMLILSRLAAPLGRWLWPLGAVAIVLPFVWQHAFFDTRWTNWVGLVTHKPVTEDYVPLLPWWGVMLWGLAAGQWALARRRGWLTGALPRVLAPLALLGRWSLSFYMVHQPVFIGALTALLSLGLIGR
;
A
#
# COMPACT_ATOMS: atom_id res chain seq x y z
N MET A 1 28.99 -5.93 -22.38
CA MET A 1 28.88 -5.40 -21.00
C MET A 1 27.51 -5.82 -20.46
N SER A 2 27.47 -6.90 -19.67
CA SER A 2 26.26 -7.26 -18.93
C SER A 2 25.97 -6.13 -17.95
N ARG A 3 24.87 -5.39 -18.13
CA ARG A 3 24.37 -4.50 -17.07
C ARG A 3 24.04 -5.41 -15.89
N GLY A 4 24.96 -5.54 -14.94
CA GLY A 4 24.64 -6.13 -13.64
C GLY A 4 23.37 -5.46 -13.13
N ALA A 5 22.42 -6.24 -12.61
CA ALA A 5 21.10 -5.74 -12.24
C ALA A 5 21.24 -4.50 -11.37
N GLU A 6 20.99 -3.33 -11.95
CA GLU A 6 21.14 -2.06 -11.26
C GLU A 6 20.16 -2.03 -10.10
N ARG A 7 20.69 -1.76 -8.90
CA ARG A 7 19.91 -1.89 -7.67
C ARG A 7 19.31 -0.54 -7.32
N PHE A 8 18.02 -0.55 -7.02
CA PHE A 8 17.27 0.65 -6.62
C PHE A 8 17.22 0.76 -5.10
N ASP A 9 18.39 0.73 -4.46
CA ASP A 9 18.45 0.56 -3.00
C ASP A 9 17.75 1.71 -2.24
N ARG A 10 17.80 2.95 -2.75
CA ARG A 10 17.09 4.11 -2.16
C ARG A 10 15.58 3.97 -2.23
N LEU A 11 15.05 3.44 -3.34
CA LEU A 11 13.64 3.10 -3.47
C LEU A 11 13.25 1.97 -2.50
N ASP A 12 14.10 0.95 -2.39
CA ASP A 12 13.87 -0.12 -1.43
C ASP A 12 13.89 0.42 0.01
N ALA A 13 14.78 1.34 0.37
CA ALA A 13 14.80 1.96 1.70
C ALA A 13 13.54 2.79 1.97
N LEU A 14 13.04 3.53 0.98
CA LEU A 14 11.79 4.29 1.09
C LEU A 14 10.59 3.37 1.32
N ARG A 15 10.54 2.23 0.61
CA ARG A 15 9.54 1.18 0.85
C ARG A 15 9.69 0.58 2.24
N GLY A 16 10.93 0.31 2.67
CA GLY A 16 11.27 -0.16 4.01
C GLY A 16 10.70 0.75 5.10
N LEU A 17 10.92 2.06 4.96
CA LEU A 17 10.36 3.07 5.87
C LEU A 17 8.84 3.00 5.92
N ALA A 18 8.17 2.93 4.76
CA ALA A 18 6.71 2.84 4.69
C ALA A 18 6.16 1.60 5.42
N ILE A 19 6.85 0.46 5.30
CA ILE A 19 6.46 -0.81 5.93
C ILE A 19 6.64 -0.76 7.44
N VAL A 20 7.76 -0.22 7.93
CA VAL A 20 8.01 -0.07 9.36
C VAL A 20 6.98 0.87 9.99
N TRP A 21 6.67 1.99 9.30
CA TRP A 21 5.65 2.92 9.78
C TRP A 21 4.26 2.27 9.81
N MET A 22 3.88 1.54 8.77
CA MET A 22 2.62 0.78 8.73
C MET A 22 2.54 -0.26 9.85
N ALA A 23 3.63 -1.00 10.09
CA ALA A 23 3.68 -1.97 11.18
C ALA A 23 3.47 -1.31 12.54
N ALA A 24 4.12 -0.18 12.80
CA ALA A 24 3.94 0.58 14.04
C ALA A 24 2.51 1.11 14.19
N TYR A 25 1.91 1.59 13.09
CA TYR A 25 0.51 2.03 13.07
C TYR A 25 -0.45 0.88 13.40
N HIS A 26 -0.32 -0.28 12.73
CA HIS A 26 -1.17 -1.43 13.00
C HIS A 26 -0.93 -2.03 14.39
N PHE A 27 0.31 -2.07 14.87
CA PHE A 27 0.57 -2.51 16.23
C PHE A 27 -0.13 -1.61 17.26
N SER A 28 -0.11 -0.29 17.05
CA SER A 28 -0.85 0.66 17.90
C SER A 28 -2.38 0.45 17.81
N PHE A 29 -2.90 0.18 16.60
CA PHE A 29 -4.30 -0.16 16.40
C PHE A 29 -4.68 -1.46 17.14
N ASP A 30 -3.83 -2.48 17.07
CA ASP A 30 -4.05 -3.76 17.74
C ASP A 30 -4.03 -3.60 19.26
N LEU A 31 -3.07 -2.87 19.82
CA LEU A 31 -3.04 -2.55 21.25
C LEU A 31 -4.35 -1.88 21.68
N ASN A 32 -4.85 -0.92 20.88
CA ASN A 32 -6.14 -0.28 21.14
C ASN A 32 -7.33 -1.25 21.04
N HIS A 33 -7.32 -2.14 20.04
CA HIS A 33 -8.35 -3.16 19.83
C HIS A 33 -8.43 -4.14 21.01
N PHE A 34 -7.28 -4.58 21.51
CA PHE A 34 -7.14 -5.44 22.68
C PHE A 34 -7.32 -4.70 24.02
N ARG A 35 -7.63 -3.39 24.01
CA ARG A 35 -7.80 -2.52 25.19
C ARG A 35 -6.55 -2.32 26.05
N LEU A 36 -5.37 -2.47 25.45
CA LEU A 36 -4.07 -2.29 26.09
C LEU A 36 -3.56 -0.84 26.06
N LEU A 37 -4.28 0.08 25.39
CA LEU A 37 -3.99 1.51 25.42
C LEU A 37 -4.96 2.23 26.36
N ASP A 38 -4.40 2.95 27.35
CA ASP A 38 -5.12 3.83 28.25
C ASP A 38 -4.50 5.24 28.22
N PRO A 39 -5.25 6.29 27.83
CA PRO A 39 -6.64 6.29 27.39
C PRO A 39 -6.83 5.62 26.02
N ARG A 40 -8.03 5.06 25.79
CA ARG A 40 -8.41 4.49 24.50
C ARG A 40 -8.32 5.55 23.40
N GLN A 41 -7.73 5.17 22.27
CA GLN A 41 -7.49 6.05 21.13
C GLN A 41 -8.56 5.88 20.05
N ASP A 42 -8.88 6.95 19.33
CA ASP A 42 -9.83 6.93 18.21
C ASP A 42 -9.10 6.90 16.85
N PHE A 43 -8.93 5.71 16.27
CA PHE A 43 -8.28 5.54 14.98
C PHE A 43 -9.15 5.92 13.77
N TYR A 44 -10.43 6.19 13.98
CA TYR A 44 -11.39 6.44 12.89
C TYR A 44 -11.75 7.93 12.77
N GLY A 45 -11.80 8.66 13.88
CA GLY A 45 -12.14 10.08 13.94
C GLY A 45 -10.96 11.03 14.17
N ASP A 46 -9.89 10.60 14.85
CA ASP A 46 -8.76 11.48 15.17
C ASP A 46 -7.92 11.79 13.92
N ALA A 47 -7.65 13.09 13.71
CA ALA A 47 -6.77 13.57 12.64
C ALA A 47 -5.37 12.96 12.73
N PHE A 48 -4.83 12.75 13.93
CA PHE A 48 -3.50 12.17 14.11
C PHE A 48 -3.40 10.78 13.47
N TRP A 49 -4.36 9.88 13.75
CA TRP A 49 -4.35 8.52 13.21
C TRP A 49 -4.77 8.48 11.74
N THR A 50 -5.79 9.25 11.36
CA THR A 50 -6.30 9.26 9.98
C THR A 50 -5.32 9.88 8.98
N LEU A 51 -4.56 10.91 9.38
CA LEU A 51 -3.49 11.48 8.56
C LEU A 51 -2.31 10.52 8.43
N GLN A 52 -1.92 9.83 9.51
CA GLN A 52 -0.86 8.80 9.43
C GLN A 52 -1.25 7.69 8.45
N ARG A 53 -2.45 7.12 8.58
CA ARG A 53 -2.97 6.13 7.63
C ARG A 53 -2.89 6.64 6.20
N THR A 54 -3.33 7.87 5.96
CA THR A 54 -3.32 8.48 4.64
C THR A 54 -1.90 8.65 4.09
N ALA A 55 -0.96 9.12 4.91
CA ALA A 55 0.44 9.29 4.54
C ALA A 55 1.11 7.94 4.23
N ILE A 56 0.86 6.92 5.06
CA ILE A 56 1.39 5.56 4.90
C ILE A 56 0.92 4.97 3.56
N VAL A 57 -0.40 4.96 3.31
CA VAL A 57 -0.96 4.40 2.06
C VAL A 57 -0.46 5.20 0.86
N SER A 58 -0.40 6.53 0.96
CA SER A 58 0.14 7.37 -0.11
C SER A 58 1.59 7.01 -0.43
N LEU A 59 2.43 6.85 0.59
CA LEU A 59 3.84 6.50 0.42
C LEU A 59 3.99 5.10 -0.22
N PHE A 60 3.19 4.13 0.21
CA PHE A 60 3.18 2.78 -0.37
C PHE A 60 2.84 2.80 -1.87
N LEU A 61 1.76 3.48 -2.23
CA LEU A 61 1.29 3.53 -3.62
C LEU A 61 2.19 4.38 -4.51
N PHE A 62 2.73 5.47 -3.98
CA PHE A 62 3.76 6.26 -4.67
C PHE A 62 5.01 5.40 -4.94
N CYS A 63 5.47 4.63 -3.95
CA CYS A 63 6.58 3.68 -4.12
C CYS A 63 6.25 2.56 -5.11
N ALA A 64 5.01 2.08 -5.15
CA ALA A 64 4.57 1.10 -6.14
C ALA A 64 4.66 1.68 -7.56
N GLY A 65 4.25 2.93 -7.75
CA GLY A 65 4.43 3.68 -9.00
C GLY A 65 5.91 3.84 -9.40
N LEU A 66 6.77 4.26 -8.47
CA LEU A 66 8.22 4.32 -8.69
C LEU A 66 8.80 2.97 -9.10
N GLY A 67 8.40 1.90 -8.40
CA GLY A 67 8.82 0.53 -8.70
C GLY A 67 8.37 0.06 -10.07
N GLN A 68 7.20 0.51 -10.53
CA GLN A 68 6.70 0.23 -11.86
C GLN A 68 7.50 0.97 -12.94
N ALA A 69 7.88 2.24 -12.70
CA ALA A 69 8.78 2.97 -13.58
C ALA A 69 10.13 2.26 -13.71
N ALA A 70 10.72 1.85 -12.58
CA ALA A 70 11.98 1.12 -12.53
C ALA A 70 11.91 -0.25 -13.24
N ALA A 71 10.79 -0.97 -13.09
CA ALA A 71 10.58 -2.24 -13.79
C ALA A 71 10.48 -2.07 -15.31
N LEU A 72 9.79 -1.02 -15.77
CA LEU A 72 9.67 -0.69 -17.20
C LEU A 72 11.03 -0.26 -17.79
N ASP A 73 11.78 0.59 -17.11
CA ASP A 73 13.15 1.01 -17.50
C ASP A 73 14.09 -0.19 -17.59
N ALA A 74 13.96 -1.16 -16.69
CA ALA A 74 14.68 -2.43 -16.72
C ALA A 74 14.12 -3.44 -17.74
N GLY A 75 13.25 -3.03 -18.68
CA GLY A 75 12.73 -3.87 -19.75
C GLY A 75 11.78 -4.98 -19.30
N GLN A 76 10.96 -4.78 -18.27
CA GLN A 76 9.99 -5.79 -17.82
C GLN A 76 8.93 -6.13 -18.89
N GLY A 77 9.11 -7.27 -19.55
CA GLY A 77 8.08 -7.91 -20.38
C GLY A 77 6.86 -8.39 -19.57
N TRP A 78 5.77 -8.68 -20.28
CA TRP A 78 4.49 -9.12 -19.71
C TRP A 78 4.57 -10.40 -18.85
N PRO A 79 5.34 -11.44 -19.19
CA PRO A 79 5.42 -12.65 -18.35
C PRO A 79 5.93 -12.37 -16.94
N ARG A 80 6.98 -11.52 -16.81
CA ARG A 80 7.54 -11.13 -15.51
C ARG A 80 6.56 -10.26 -14.71
N PHE A 81 5.80 -9.41 -15.40
CA PHE A 81 4.73 -8.62 -14.78
C PHE A 81 3.63 -9.51 -14.21
N TRP A 82 3.08 -10.43 -15.01
CA TRP A 82 2.00 -11.30 -14.57
C TRP A 82 2.39 -12.21 -13.42
N ARG A 83 3.64 -12.70 -13.38
CA ARG A 83 4.15 -13.44 -12.23
C ARG A 83 4.10 -12.62 -10.93
N ARG A 84 4.55 -11.36 -10.98
CA ARG A 84 4.53 -10.47 -9.80
C ARG A 84 3.10 -10.06 -9.44
N TRP A 85 2.28 -9.77 -10.44
CA TRP A 85 0.88 -9.43 -10.26
C TRP A 85 0.10 -10.57 -9.60
N ALA A 86 0.29 -11.81 -10.06
CA ALA A 86 -0.36 -12.99 -9.49
C ALA A 86 0.00 -13.21 -8.02
N GLN A 87 1.23 -12.88 -7.60
CA GLN A 87 1.60 -12.89 -6.17
C GLN A 87 0.77 -11.89 -5.37
N VAL A 88 0.63 -10.65 -5.86
CA VAL A 88 -0.15 -9.61 -5.17
C VAL A 88 -1.63 -9.98 -5.14
N ALA A 89 -2.19 -10.43 -6.26
CA ALA A 89 -3.58 -10.87 -6.36
C ALA A 89 -3.87 -12.08 -5.46
N GLY A 90 -2.97 -13.08 -5.43
CA GLY A 90 -3.08 -14.22 -4.53
C GLY A 90 -3.05 -13.80 -3.05
N CYS A 91 -2.14 -12.90 -2.67
CA CYS A 91 -2.12 -12.29 -1.34
C CYS A 91 -3.41 -11.53 -1.01
N ALA A 92 -3.98 -10.81 -1.97
CA ALA A 92 -5.25 -10.10 -1.80
C ALA A 92 -6.39 -11.08 -1.46
N LEU A 93 -6.51 -12.17 -2.21
CA LEU A 93 -7.50 -13.22 -1.95
C LEU A 93 -7.31 -13.89 -0.58
N LEU A 94 -6.06 -14.16 -0.19
CA LEU A 94 -5.75 -14.74 1.12
C LEU A 94 -6.14 -13.81 2.27
N VAL A 95 -5.92 -12.49 2.13
CA VAL A 95 -6.34 -11.50 3.12
C VAL A 95 -7.87 -11.43 3.20
N SER A 96 -8.59 -11.48 2.08
CA SER A 96 -10.05 -11.55 2.08
C SER A 96 -10.55 -12.80 2.79
N ALA A 97 -10.00 -13.98 2.47
CA ALA A 97 -10.38 -15.24 3.09
C ALA A 97 -10.10 -15.25 4.60
N GLY A 98 -8.91 -14.79 5.03
CA GLY A 98 -8.54 -14.72 6.44
C GLY A 98 -9.36 -13.69 7.22
N SER A 99 -9.67 -12.54 6.62
CA SER A 99 -10.54 -11.56 7.26
C SER A 99 -12.01 -12.00 7.31
N ALA A 100 -12.48 -12.79 6.36
CA ALA A 100 -13.84 -13.33 6.38
C ALA A 100 -14.06 -14.33 7.53
N THR A 101 -13.03 -15.08 7.93
CA THR A 101 -13.12 -15.98 9.08
C THR A 101 -12.98 -15.25 10.41
N MET A 102 -12.13 -14.21 10.48
CA MET A 102 -11.88 -13.47 11.72
C MET A 102 -12.91 -12.35 11.99
N PHE A 103 -13.41 -11.71 10.94
CA PHE A 103 -14.29 -10.53 10.97
C PHE A 103 -15.46 -10.68 9.99
N PRO A 104 -16.40 -11.62 10.21
CA PRO A 104 -17.42 -11.98 9.21
C PRO A 104 -18.35 -10.82 8.80
N HIS A 105 -18.54 -9.82 9.66
CA HIS A 105 -19.40 -8.66 9.38
C HIS A 105 -18.67 -7.49 8.69
N SER A 106 -17.34 -7.44 8.78
CA SER A 106 -16.47 -6.34 8.29
C SER A 106 -15.29 -6.85 7.46
N TRP A 107 -15.41 -8.04 6.88
CA TRP A 107 -14.34 -8.66 6.08
C TRP A 107 -13.89 -7.78 4.91
N ILE A 108 -12.62 -7.92 4.54
CA ILE A 108 -11.94 -7.10 3.55
C ILE A 108 -12.40 -7.51 2.15
N SER A 109 -13.43 -6.84 1.62
CA SER A 109 -13.88 -7.08 0.24
C SER A 109 -13.06 -6.34 -0.81
N PHE A 110 -12.51 -5.17 -0.46
CA PHE A 110 -11.64 -4.39 -1.35
C PHE A 110 -10.63 -3.55 -0.54
N GLY A 111 -9.57 -4.22 -0.09
CA GLY A 111 -8.44 -3.58 0.61
C GLY A 111 -7.28 -3.17 -0.31
N VAL A 112 -6.19 -2.70 0.30
CA VAL A 112 -5.00 -2.17 -0.39
C VAL A 112 -4.38 -3.12 -1.40
N LEU A 113 -4.34 -4.44 -1.14
CA LEU A 113 -3.78 -5.40 -2.09
C LEU A 113 -4.67 -5.59 -3.33
N HIS A 114 -6.00 -5.53 -3.18
CA HIS A 114 -6.94 -5.55 -4.31
C HIS A 114 -6.76 -4.30 -5.16
N GLY A 115 -6.72 -3.13 -4.49
CA GLY A 115 -6.43 -1.85 -5.11
C GLY A 115 -5.10 -1.88 -5.87
N ILE A 116 -4.01 -2.33 -5.25
CA ILE A 116 -2.68 -2.42 -5.89
C ILE A 116 -2.74 -3.35 -7.11
N ALA A 117 -3.38 -4.52 -7.01
CA ALA A 117 -3.49 -5.44 -8.14
C ALA A 117 -4.16 -4.78 -9.35
N LEU A 118 -5.26 -4.05 -9.13
CA LEU A 118 -5.95 -3.29 -10.19
C LEU A 118 -5.07 -2.15 -10.71
N MET A 119 -4.55 -1.32 -9.81
CA MET A 119 -3.78 -0.12 -10.14
C MET A 119 -2.47 -0.45 -10.87
N LEU A 120 -1.82 -1.59 -10.60
CA LEU A 120 -0.63 -2.05 -11.33
C LEU A 120 -0.91 -2.26 -12.82
N ILE A 121 -2.07 -2.84 -13.16
CA ILE A 121 -2.48 -3.04 -14.56
C ILE A 121 -2.75 -1.67 -15.21
N LEU A 122 -3.60 -0.87 -14.58
CA LEU A 122 -3.99 0.46 -15.11
C LEU A 122 -2.77 1.37 -15.30
N SER A 123 -1.87 1.40 -14.32
CA SER A 123 -0.64 2.19 -14.39
C SER A 123 0.32 1.67 -15.46
N ARG A 124 0.34 0.36 -15.76
CA ARG A 124 1.19 -0.21 -16.81
C ARG A 124 0.71 0.24 -18.18
N LEU A 125 -0.60 0.20 -18.37
CA LEU A 125 -1.26 0.64 -19.61
C LEU A 125 -1.16 2.17 -19.78
N ALA A 126 -1.24 2.92 -18.68
CA ALA A 126 -1.08 4.37 -18.68
C ALA A 126 0.38 4.83 -18.86
N ALA A 127 1.38 3.98 -18.59
CA ALA A 127 2.79 4.36 -18.62
C ALA A 127 3.28 5.10 -19.88
N PRO A 128 2.82 4.78 -21.11
CA PRO A 128 3.19 5.52 -22.32
C PRO A 128 2.73 6.98 -22.37
N LEU A 129 1.77 7.37 -21.51
CA LEU A 129 1.27 8.75 -21.43
C LEU A 129 2.33 9.76 -20.96
N GLY A 130 3.40 9.29 -20.30
CA GLY A 130 4.54 10.11 -19.88
C GLY A 130 4.10 11.33 -19.06
N ARG A 131 4.30 12.55 -19.57
CA ARG A 131 3.93 13.79 -18.87
C ARG A 131 2.43 13.89 -18.54
N TRP A 132 1.56 13.23 -19.30
CA TRP A 132 0.12 13.24 -19.07
C TRP A 132 -0.33 12.43 -17.85
N LEU A 133 0.58 11.65 -17.25
CA LEU A 133 0.34 10.99 -15.97
C LEU A 133 0.10 11.99 -14.82
N TRP A 134 0.70 13.18 -14.86
CA TRP A 134 0.51 14.22 -13.85
C TRP A 134 -0.93 14.75 -13.79
N PRO A 135 -1.51 15.29 -14.89
CA PRO A 135 -2.89 15.74 -14.89
C PRO A 135 -3.89 14.59 -14.71
N LEU A 136 -3.62 13.41 -15.26
CA LEU A 136 -4.48 12.24 -15.02
C LEU A 136 -4.51 11.85 -13.53
N GLY A 137 -3.36 11.87 -12.87
CA GLY A 137 -3.27 11.63 -11.44
C GLY A 137 -3.98 12.71 -10.62
N ALA A 138 -3.90 13.98 -11.04
CA ALA A 138 -4.64 15.08 -10.40
C ALA A 138 -6.16 14.89 -10.53
N VAL A 139 -6.66 14.52 -11.72
CA VAL A 139 -8.07 14.19 -11.93
C VAL A 139 -8.49 13.02 -11.04
N ALA A 140 -7.71 11.95 -11.00
CA ALA A 140 -8.01 10.78 -10.16
C ALA A 140 -8.06 11.13 -8.66
N ILE A 141 -7.19 12.04 -8.19
CA ILE A 141 -7.20 12.50 -6.80
C ILE A 141 -8.42 13.39 -6.52
N VAL A 142 -8.74 14.34 -7.40
CA VAL A 142 -9.77 15.36 -7.16
C VAL A 142 -11.19 14.80 -7.34
N LEU A 143 -11.40 13.87 -8.29
CA LEU A 143 -12.73 13.37 -8.65
C LEU A 143 -13.61 12.93 -7.46
N PRO A 144 -13.15 12.11 -6.50
CA PRO A 144 -13.98 11.69 -5.36
C PRO A 144 -14.38 12.82 -4.41
N PHE A 145 -13.73 14.00 -4.48
CA PHE A 145 -14.08 15.16 -3.67
C PHE A 145 -15.10 16.09 -4.36
N VAL A 146 -15.21 16.01 -5.69
CA VAL A 146 -16.14 16.85 -6.46
C VAL A 146 -17.39 16.10 -6.92
N TRP A 147 -17.34 14.77 -6.95
CA TRP A 147 -18.46 13.95 -7.38
C TRP A 147 -18.51 12.61 -6.64
N GLN A 148 -19.68 12.28 -6.11
CA GLN A 148 -19.99 11.04 -5.41
C GLN A 148 -21.43 10.62 -5.78
N HIS A 149 -21.73 9.32 -5.73
CA HIS A 149 -23.06 8.84 -6.08
C HIS A 149 -23.42 7.53 -5.36
N ALA A 150 -24.69 7.39 -4.94
CA ALA A 150 -25.16 6.24 -4.15
C ALA A 150 -25.02 4.88 -4.86
N PHE A 151 -24.96 4.88 -6.20
CA PHE A 151 -24.62 3.70 -7.01
C PHE A 151 -23.30 3.04 -6.55
N PHE A 152 -22.33 3.81 -6.04
CA PHE A 152 -21.06 3.29 -5.59
C PHE A 152 -21.07 2.74 -4.17
N ASP A 153 -22.16 2.88 -3.40
CA ASP A 153 -22.16 2.48 -1.97
C ASP A 153 -22.28 0.96 -1.77
N THR A 154 -22.40 0.17 -2.86
CA THR A 154 -22.50 -1.29 -2.78
C THR A 154 -21.12 -1.95 -2.78
N ARG A 155 -21.01 -3.18 -2.24
CA ARG A 155 -19.76 -3.96 -2.28
C ARG A 155 -19.26 -4.28 -3.70
N TRP A 156 -20.12 -4.19 -4.71
CA TRP A 156 -19.78 -4.45 -6.12
C TRP A 156 -19.20 -3.23 -6.83
N THR A 157 -19.44 -2.03 -6.31
CA THR A 157 -19.13 -0.76 -6.99
C THR A 157 -18.26 0.17 -6.15
N ASN A 158 -18.19 -0.03 -4.83
CA ASN A 158 -17.42 0.81 -3.92
C ASN A 158 -15.93 0.85 -4.21
N TRP A 159 -15.39 -0.16 -4.89
CA TRP A 159 -13.98 -0.22 -5.28
C TRP A 159 -13.57 0.93 -6.21
N VAL A 160 -14.51 1.62 -6.86
CA VAL A 160 -14.20 2.81 -7.68
C VAL A 160 -13.76 3.98 -6.81
N GLY A 161 -14.35 4.15 -5.61
CA GLY A 161 -14.00 5.22 -4.67
C GLY A 161 -14.86 6.48 -4.74
N LEU A 162 -15.96 6.46 -5.50
CA LEU A 162 -16.94 7.56 -5.62
C LEU A 162 -18.14 7.37 -4.69
N VAL A 163 -17.90 6.75 -3.53
CA VAL A 163 -18.88 6.44 -2.50
C VAL A 163 -19.36 7.71 -1.78
N THR A 164 -20.60 7.70 -1.32
CA THR A 164 -21.14 8.78 -0.47
C THR A 164 -20.84 8.53 1.01
N HIS A 165 -20.68 7.26 1.41
CA HIS A 165 -20.32 6.86 2.76
C HIS A 165 -19.27 5.76 2.73
N LYS A 166 -18.37 5.75 3.72
CA LYS A 166 -17.33 4.71 3.80
C LYS A 166 -17.98 3.33 4.06
N PRO A 167 -17.60 2.28 3.31
CA PRO A 167 -18.12 0.94 3.56
C PRO A 167 -17.57 0.38 4.88
N VAL A 168 -18.35 -0.50 5.52
CA VAL A 168 -17.93 -1.24 6.72
C VAL A 168 -17.00 -2.39 6.31
N THR A 169 -15.70 -2.19 6.49
CA THR A 169 -14.64 -3.17 6.19
C THR A 169 -13.38 -2.83 6.99
N GLU A 170 -12.58 -3.83 7.38
CA GLU A 170 -11.32 -3.63 8.12
C GLU A 170 -10.27 -2.85 7.30
N ASP A 171 -10.32 -2.97 5.98
CA ASP A 171 -9.50 -2.17 5.07
C ASP A 171 -10.29 -1.74 3.84
N TYR A 172 -10.08 -0.49 3.44
CA TYR A 172 -10.72 0.13 2.28
C TYR A 172 -9.76 1.10 1.59
N VAL A 173 -9.25 0.67 0.45
CA VAL A 173 -8.37 1.45 -0.44
C VAL A 173 -8.90 1.29 -1.86
N PRO A 174 -9.93 2.06 -2.25
CA PRO A 174 -10.52 2.01 -3.58
C PRO A 174 -9.54 2.48 -4.68
N LEU A 175 -9.98 2.46 -5.92
CA LEU A 175 -9.23 2.97 -7.06
C LEU A 175 -8.98 4.48 -6.92
N LEU A 176 -10.00 5.28 -6.64
CA LEU A 176 -9.88 6.74 -6.45
C LEU A 176 -9.94 7.07 -4.96
N PRO A 177 -9.05 7.95 -4.43
CA PRO A 177 -8.06 8.78 -5.14
C PRO A 177 -6.70 8.09 -5.41
N TRP A 178 -6.55 6.87 -4.91
CA TRP A 178 -5.27 6.18 -4.71
C TRP A 178 -4.48 5.88 -5.99
N TRP A 179 -5.17 5.64 -7.10
CA TRP A 179 -4.54 5.48 -8.40
C TRP A 179 -3.81 6.74 -8.83
N GLY A 180 -4.33 7.93 -8.50
CA GLY A 180 -3.64 9.17 -8.80
C GLY A 180 -2.31 9.30 -8.08
N VAL A 181 -2.22 8.85 -6.83
CA VAL A 181 -0.95 8.80 -6.09
C VAL A 181 0.04 7.84 -6.74
N MET A 182 -0.44 6.67 -7.18
CA MET A 182 0.40 5.70 -7.89
C MET A 182 0.85 6.21 -9.26
N LEU A 183 -0.01 6.92 -10.00
CA LEU A 183 0.34 7.58 -11.26
C LEU A 183 1.40 8.66 -11.06
N TRP A 184 1.32 9.46 -10.00
CA TRP A 184 2.35 10.42 -9.64
C TRP A 184 3.68 9.73 -9.27
N GLY A 185 3.62 8.59 -8.58
CA GLY A 185 4.80 7.73 -8.37
C GLY A 185 5.43 7.25 -9.68
N LEU A 186 4.60 6.78 -10.61
CA LEU A 186 5.06 6.34 -11.94
C LEU A 186 5.67 7.49 -12.74
N ALA A 187 5.01 8.66 -12.77
CA ALA A 187 5.48 9.85 -13.47
C ALA A 187 6.81 10.37 -12.89
N ALA A 188 6.89 10.46 -11.56
CA ALA A 188 8.10 10.85 -10.85
C ALA A 188 9.24 9.86 -11.11
N GLY A 189 8.94 8.55 -11.13
CA GLY A 189 9.90 7.50 -11.41
C GLY A 189 10.46 7.58 -12.83
N GLN A 190 9.59 7.71 -13.84
CA GLN A 190 10.01 7.88 -15.23
C GLN A 190 10.88 9.13 -15.41
N TRP A 191 10.48 10.25 -14.81
CA TRP A 191 11.25 11.49 -14.83
C TRP A 191 12.61 11.35 -14.13
N ALA A 192 12.64 10.73 -12.95
CA ALA A 192 13.86 10.52 -12.18
C ALA A 192 14.82 9.60 -12.92
N LEU A 193 14.35 8.50 -13.53
CA LEU A 193 15.20 7.60 -14.31
C LEU A 193 15.78 8.27 -15.56
N ALA A 194 15.01 9.14 -16.21
CA ALA A 194 15.44 9.87 -17.40
C ALA A 194 16.42 11.02 -17.10
N ARG A 195 16.28 11.72 -15.96
CA ARG A 195 17.03 12.97 -15.67
C ARG A 195 17.93 12.92 -14.44
N ARG A 196 17.61 12.08 -13.45
CA ARG A 196 18.20 12.06 -12.11
C ARG A 196 18.33 10.63 -11.56
N ARG A 197 18.82 9.69 -12.37
CA ARG A 197 18.83 8.24 -12.06
C ARG A 197 19.39 7.92 -10.67
N GLY A 198 20.45 8.65 -10.27
CA GLY A 198 21.08 8.51 -8.96
C GLY A 198 20.18 8.81 -7.75
N TRP A 199 19.02 9.46 -7.92
CA TRP A 199 18.03 9.62 -6.86
C TRP A 199 17.44 8.26 -6.43
N LEU A 200 17.37 7.30 -7.34
CA LEU A 200 16.82 5.96 -7.07
C LEU A 200 17.91 4.89 -6.88
N THR A 201 19.07 5.03 -7.53
CA THR A 201 20.12 3.98 -7.58
C THR A 201 21.40 4.32 -6.79
N GLY A 202 21.50 5.51 -6.21
CA GLY A 202 22.70 5.94 -5.49
C GLY A 202 22.96 5.16 -4.20
N ALA A 203 24.22 5.18 -3.75
CA ALA A 203 24.63 4.55 -2.50
C ALA A 203 23.77 5.03 -1.32
N LEU A 204 23.48 4.10 -0.41
CA LEU A 204 22.81 4.35 0.85
C LEU A 204 23.83 4.34 2.00
N PRO A 205 23.69 5.25 2.98
CA PRO A 205 24.37 5.11 4.26
C PRO A 205 24.12 3.72 4.86
N ARG A 206 25.15 3.11 5.47
CA ARG A 206 25.04 1.76 6.06
C ARG A 206 23.90 1.65 7.08
N VAL A 207 23.60 2.73 7.81
CA VAL A 207 22.50 2.81 8.77
C VAL A 207 21.11 2.60 8.14
N LEU A 208 20.93 2.92 6.85
CA LEU A 208 19.68 2.74 6.13
C LEU A 208 19.60 1.41 5.37
N ALA A 209 20.68 0.61 5.35
CA ALA A 209 20.72 -0.69 4.68
C ALA A 209 19.64 -1.69 5.20
N PRO A 210 19.31 -1.74 6.51
CA PRO A 210 18.22 -2.58 7.00
C PRO A 210 16.86 -2.22 6.39
N LEU A 211 16.58 -0.92 6.18
CA LEU A 211 15.34 -0.48 5.52
C LEU A 211 15.29 -0.97 4.08
N ALA A 212 16.40 -0.88 3.34
CA ALA A 212 16.46 -1.40 1.98
C ALA A 212 16.24 -2.92 1.95
N LEU A 213 16.78 -3.67 2.93
CA LEU A 213 16.51 -5.10 3.05
C LEU A 213 15.02 -5.39 3.27
N LEU A 214 14.38 -4.69 4.22
CA LEU A 214 12.95 -4.85 4.49
C LEU A 214 12.09 -4.47 3.27
N GLY A 215 12.44 -3.39 2.56
CA GLY A 215 11.74 -2.96 1.36
C GLY A 215 11.74 -3.98 0.22
N ARG A 216 12.81 -4.77 0.09
CA ARG A 216 12.87 -5.88 -0.89
C ARG A 216 11.87 -6.99 -0.58
N TRP A 217 11.64 -7.26 0.71
CA TRP A 217 10.70 -8.26 1.20
C TRP A 217 9.34 -7.69 1.59
N SER A 218 8.98 -6.51 1.06
CA SER A 218 7.81 -5.75 1.54
C SER A 218 6.50 -6.52 1.54
N LEU A 219 6.25 -7.33 0.50
CA LEU A 219 5.01 -8.09 0.39
C LEU A 219 4.95 -9.20 1.44
N SER A 220 6.07 -9.90 1.65
CA SER A 220 6.17 -10.94 2.66
C SER A 220 5.98 -10.36 4.06
N PHE A 221 6.65 -9.25 4.38
CA PHE A 221 6.46 -8.56 5.65
C PHE A 221 5.01 -8.10 5.81
N TYR A 222 4.43 -7.49 4.77
CA TYR A 222 3.03 -7.04 4.76
C TYR A 222 2.08 -8.20 5.07
N MET A 223 2.31 -9.39 4.53
CA MET A 223 1.43 -10.54 4.80
C MET A 223 1.57 -11.11 6.22
N VAL A 224 2.76 -10.98 6.82
CA VAL A 224 3.10 -11.67 8.08
C VAL A 224 2.85 -10.79 9.31
N HIS A 225 3.03 -9.47 9.21
CA HIS A 225 2.99 -8.60 10.40
C HIS A 225 1.67 -8.71 11.19
N GLN A 226 0.52 -8.65 10.52
CA GLN A 226 -0.79 -8.63 11.19
C GLN A 226 -1.11 -9.96 11.89
N PRO A 227 -0.98 -11.14 11.24
CA PRO A 227 -1.13 -12.42 11.95
C PRO A 227 -0.17 -12.57 13.12
N VAL A 228 1.07 -12.08 12.99
CA VAL A 228 2.06 -12.16 14.07
C VAL A 228 1.67 -11.26 15.24
N PHE A 229 1.25 -10.01 15.01
CA PHE A 229 0.83 -9.11 16.08
C PHE A 229 -0.41 -9.63 16.80
N ILE A 230 -1.45 -10.02 16.07
CA ILE A 230 -2.68 -10.59 16.64
C ILE A 230 -2.35 -11.86 17.43
N GLY A 231 -1.56 -12.77 16.85
CA GLY A 231 -1.18 -14.03 17.50
C GLY A 231 -0.37 -13.81 18.77
N ALA A 232 0.61 -12.91 18.74
CA ALA A 232 1.43 -12.58 19.91
C ALA A 232 0.61 -11.93 21.02
N LEU A 233 -0.20 -10.92 20.71
CA LEU A 233 -1.04 -10.24 21.72
C LEU A 233 -2.08 -11.20 22.31
N THR A 234 -2.71 -12.04 21.49
CA THR A 234 -3.64 -13.06 21.97
C THR A 234 -2.97 -14.07 22.89
N ALA A 235 -1.77 -14.53 22.55
CA ALA A 235 -1.00 -15.46 23.39
C ALA A 235 -0.58 -14.83 24.72
N LEU A 236 -0.09 -13.59 24.71
CA LEU A 236 0.31 -12.88 25.93
C LEU A 236 -0.89 -12.66 26.86
N LEU A 237 -2.06 -12.32 26.31
CA LEU A 237 -3.30 -12.17 27.08
C LEU A 237 -3.81 -13.50 27.63
N SER A 238 -3.78 -14.58 26.84
CA SER A 238 -4.27 -15.90 27.30
C SER A 238 -3.38 -16.51 28.39
N LEU A 239 -2.09 -16.17 28.39
CA LEU A 239 -1.12 -16.57 29.43
C LEU A 239 -1.12 -15.65 30.65
N GLY A 240 -1.92 -14.56 30.64
CA GLY A 240 -1.97 -13.59 31.75
C GLY A 240 -0.69 -12.78 31.93
N LEU A 241 0.15 -12.68 30.89
CA LEU A 241 1.43 -11.96 30.94
C LEU A 241 1.26 -10.45 30.79
N ILE A 242 0.11 -10.00 30.27
CA ILE A 242 -0.27 -8.59 30.12
C ILE A 242 -1.74 -8.42 30.57
N GLY A 243 -2.05 -7.27 31.20
CA GLY A 243 -3.36 -6.97 31.77
C GLY A 243 -4.44 -6.62 30.74
N ARG A 244 -5.70 -6.57 31.17
CA ARG A 244 -6.81 -5.98 30.42
C ARG A 244 -7.16 -4.61 30.97
#